data_AF-X1ACH6-F1
#
_entry.id   AF-X1ACH6-F1
#
_cell.length_a   1.000
_cell.length_b   1.000
_cell.length_c   1.000
_cell.angle_alpha   90.00
_cell.angle_beta   90.00
_cell.angle_gamma   90.00
#
_symmetry.space_group_name_H-M   'P 1'
#
loop_
_entity.id
_entity.type
_entity.pdbx_description
1 polymer ?
#
loop_
_entity_poly.entity_id
_entity_poly.type
_entity_poly.pdbx_seq_one_letter_code
_entity_poly.pdbx_strand_id
1 'polypeptide(L)'
;LETGQPLHAFDKDMLYSNKIIVRRAGKGENIKTIDDSIRILDDDTLVIADEDKAVAIAGIMGGKDTEISENTKNVLLESANFYGPSIMRTSKKIGLRSEASNRFEKKIDPMLTVFAIRRFEDLLEKVANFKTEECIYDNFKKVERERKINLRVGKVGQVLGKDIDAGLISDILTNLKISNRIKDNIIEATVPSFRYEDLQREIDLVEEVARIYGYDRLDSIPTSASDRRGKYSLYQKTIKDIRQALCDIGLVEVINYSFISAESLKKFKINLEEGYKNNVEILNPINEDFKLLRPMLLPALMKNIKDNINHNIKDIGIFEISKVFKKNSSGKLPFEINTLGVMLTGKAVQKGW
;
A
#
# COMPACT_ATOMS: atom_id res chain seq x y z
N LEU A 1 -4.63 -7.89 -22.19
CA LEU A 1 -5.25 -8.77 -21.16
C LEU A 1 -4.59 -10.14 -21.15
N GLU A 2 -4.61 -10.86 -22.27
CA GLU A 2 -4.03 -12.21 -22.43
C GLU A 2 -2.62 -12.39 -21.83
N THR A 3 -1.67 -11.52 -22.21
CA THR A 3 -0.26 -11.66 -21.82
C THR A 3 0.10 -10.94 -20.53
N GLY A 4 -0.81 -10.13 -19.98
CA GLY A 4 -0.51 -9.20 -18.89
C GLY A 4 0.44 -8.05 -19.24
N GLN A 5 0.93 -7.94 -20.48
CA GLN A 5 1.76 -6.83 -20.95
C GLN A 5 0.88 -5.72 -21.55
N PRO A 6 0.91 -4.48 -21.01
CA PRO A 6 0.32 -3.33 -21.66
C PRO A 6 1.02 -3.05 -22.99
N LEU A 7 0.21 -2.80 -24.02
CA LEU A 7 0.64 -2.34 -25.33
C LEU A 7 -0.01 -0.98 -25.59
N HIS A 8 0.67 -0.13 -26.34
CA HIS A 8 0.12 1.13 -26.81
C HIS A 8 0.32 1.24 -28.33
N ALA A 9 -0.70 1.70 -29.04
CA ALA A 9 -0.64 1.89 -30.48
C ALA A 9 -0.69 3.38 -30.79
N PHE A 10 0.31 3.87 -31.50
CA PHE A 10 0.36 5.21 -32.03
C PHE A 10 0.00 5.19 -33.51
N ASP A 11 -0.72 6.21 -33.98
CA ASP A 11 -0.80 6.50 -35.41
C ASP A 11 0.59 6.99 -35.87
N LYS A 12 1.30 6.16 -36.64
CA LYS A 12 2.67 6.44 -37.08
C LYS A 12 2.73 7.67 -37.98
N ASP A 13 1.66 7.95 -38.72
CA ASP A 13 1.60 9.09 -39.66
C ASP A 13 1.38 10.43 -38.92
N MET A 14 0.98 10.39 -37.64
CA MET A 14 0.74 11.58 -36.81
C MET A 14 1.95 11.95 -35.93
N LEU A 15 2.97 11.09 -35.85
CA LEU A 15 4.22 11.41 -35.15
C LEU A 15 5.00 12.47 -35.94
N TYR A 16 5.60 13.44 -35.24
CA TYR A 16 6.38 14.50 -35.90
C TYR A 16 7.59 13.92 -36.65
N SER A 17 8.20 12.87 -36.09
CA SER A 17 9.31 12.16 -36.71
C SER A 17 9.25 10.66 -36.43
N ASN A 18 10.01 9.88 -37.21
CA ASN A 18 10.15 8.42 -37.03
C ASN A 18 11.03 8.04 -35.83
N LYS A 19 11.08 8.88 -34.79
CA LYS A 19 11.96 8.72 -33.64
C LYS A 19 11.20 8.89 -32.35
N ILE A 20 11.23 7.86 -31.53
CA ILE A 20 10.70 7.87 -30.18
C ILE A 20 11.83 8.15 -29.18
N ILE A 21 11.58 9.08 -28.28
CA ILE A 21 12.47 9.53 -27.22
C ILE A 21 11.78 9.29 -25.88
N VAL A 22 12.32 8.36 -25.09
CA VAL A 22 11.89 8.15 -23.71
C VAL A 22 12.69 9.06 -22.80
N ARG A 23 12.04 10.05 -22.20
CA ARG A 23 12.69 11.06 -21.34
C ARG A 23 11.82 11.46 -20.17
N ARG A 24 12.40 12.22 -19.24
CA ARG A 24 11.61 12.96 -18.26
C ARG A 24 10.94 14.16 -18.91
N ALA A 25 9.78 14.54 -18.40
CA ALA A 25 9.09 15.73 -18.84
C ALA A 25 9.88 16.98 -18.48
N GLY A 26 9.71 18.05 -19.26
CA GLY A 26 10.11 19.39 -18.86
C GLY A 26 9.23 19.87 -17.71
N LYS A 27 9.77 20.72 -16.84
CA LYS A 27 8.99 21.31 -15.76
C LYS A 27 7.84 22.16 -16.32
N GLY A 28 6.60 21.75 -16.06
CA GLY A 28 5.41 22.42 -16.58
C GLY A 28 5.09 22.06 -18.04
N GLU A 29 5.70 21.01 -18.58
CA GLU A 29 5.35 20.49 -19.91
C GLU A 29 3.89 20.04 -19.92
N ASN A 30 3.17 20.38 -21.00
CA ASN A 30 1.75 20.10 -21.13
C ASN A 30 1.52 19.00 -22.16
N ILE A 31 0.59 18.09 -21.85
CA ILE A 31 0.11 17.09 -22.81
C ILE A 31 -1.42 17.02 -22.73
N LYS A 32 -2.08 16.97 -23.90
CA LYS A 32 -3.50 16.63 -23.97
C LYS A 32 -3.62 15.11 -24.06
N THR A 33 -4.23 14.48 -23.06
CA THR A 33 -4.43 13.03 -23.03
C THR A 33 -5.67 12.61 -23.82
N ILE A 34 -5.79 11.32 -24.16
CA ILE A 34 -6.92 10.76 -24.92
C ILE A 34 -8.30 11.02 -24.31
N ASP A 35 -8.36 11.29 -22.99
CA ASP A 35 -9.55 11.71 -22.23
C ASP A 35 -9.88 13.21 -22.38
N ASP A 36 -9.27 13.88 -23.36
CA ASP A 36 -9.37 15.31 -23.65
C ASP A 36 -8.89 16.26 -22.55
N SER A 37 -8.32 15.74 -21.46
CA SER A 37 -7.78 16.55 -20.37
C SER A 37 -6.37 17.05 -20.67
N ILE A 38 -6.08 18.30 -20.31
CA ILE A 38 -4.71 18.84 -20.33
C ILE A 38 -4.03 18.50 -19.01
N ARG A 39 -2.88 17.84 -19.09
CA ARG A 39 -2.07 17.44 -17.94
C ARG A 39 -0.79 18.28 -17.91
N ILE A 40 -0.56 18.95 -16.78
CA ILE A 40 0.69 19.69 -16.50
C ILE A 40 1.64 18.73 -15.80
N LEU A 41 2.77 18.44 -16.41
CA LEU A 41 3.73 17.46 -15.94
C LEU A 41 4.87 18.11 -15.14
N ASP A 42 5.40 17.36 -14.19
CA ASP A 42 6.61 17.70 -13.46
C ASP A 42 7.85 17.06 -14.08
N ASP A 43 9.02 17.52 -13.67
CA ASP A 43 10.32 17.06 -14.16
C ASP A 43 10.70 15.63 -13.73
N ASP A 44 9.88 14.99 -12.90
CA ASP A 44 10.02 13.59 -12.51
C ASP A 44 9.08 12.63 -13.25
N THR A 45 8.15 13.16 -14.06
CA THR A 45 7.26 12.34 -14.89
C THR A 45 7.99 11.79 -16.11
N LEU A 46 7.88 10.49 -16.34
CA LEU A 46 8.41 9.86 -17.55
C LEU A 46 7.41 10.01 -18.70
N VAL A 47 7.88 10.44 -19.87
CA VAL A 47 7.09 10.62 -21.08
C VAL A 47 7.69 9.84 -22.24
N ILE A 48 6.81 9.48 -23.16
CA ILE A 48 7.18 9.08 -24.52
C ILE A 48 7.02 10.33 -25.35
N ALA A 49 8.07 10.74 -26.05
CA ALA A 49 8.11 11.94 -26.86
C ALA A 49 8.61 11.61 -28.27
N ASP A 50 8.26 12.46 -29.23
CA ASP A 50 9.01 12.57 -30.48
C ASP A 50 10.03 13.73 -30.35
N GLU A 51 10.59 14.18 -31.47
CA GLU A 51 11.55 15.30 -31.48
C GLU A 51 10.92 16.67 -31.26
N ASP A 52 9.59 16.78 -31.31
CA ASP A 52 8.85 18.03 -31.07
C ASP A 52 8.31 18.06 -29.62
N LYS A 53 7.56 17.04 -29.20
CA LYS A 53 6.79 17.07 -27.95
C LYS A 53 6.53 15.69 -27.32
N ALA A 54 6.06 15.70 -26.08
CA ALA A 54 5.51 14.50 -25.46
C ALA A 54 4.23 14.02 -26.18
N VAL A 55 4.21 12.74 -26.53
CA VAL A 55 3.10 12.06 -27.21
C VAL A 55 2.37 11.07 -26.31
N ALA A 56 2.94 10.69 -25.15
CA ALA A 56 2.25 9.94 -24.10
C ALA A 56 2.87 10.14 -22.72
N ILE A 57 2.07 9.95 -21.67
CA ILE A 57 2.55 9.75 -20.31
C ILE A 57 2.90 8.27 -20.17
N ALA A 58 4.20 7.99 -20.08
CA ALA A 58 4.75 6.64 -20.19
C ALA A 58 4.09 5.67 -19.20
N GLY A 59 3.55 4.57 -19.72
CA GLY A 59 2.91 3.52 -18.92
C GLY A 59 1.59 3.90 -18.24
N ILE A 60 1.04 5.09 -18.53
CA ILE A 60 -0.21 5.56 -17.91
C ILE A 60 -1.27 5.83 -18.98
N MET A 61 -1.02 6.75 -19.91
CA MET A 61 -2.01 7.18 -20.90
C MET A 61 -1.37 7.82 -22.13
N GLY A 62 -1.91 7.49 -23.30
CA GLY A 62 -1.52 8.13 -24.58
C GLY A 62 -1.95 9.58 -24.67
N GLY A 63 -1.22 10.35 -25.48
CA GLY A 63 -1.62 11.68 -25.90
C GLY A 63 -2.67 11.62 -27.02
N LYS A 64 -3.49 12.67 -27.11
CA LYS A 64 -4.56 12.77 -28.10
C LYS A 64 -4.03 12.90 -29.53
N ASP A 65 -2.89 13.57 -29.69
CA ASP A 65 -2.35 13.96 -31.00
C ASP A 65 -1.84 12.78 -31.82
N THR A 66 -1.61 11.62 -31.20
CA THR A 66 -1.08 10.40 -31.84
C THR A 66 -2.00 9.20 -31.64
N GLU A 67 -3.25 9.46 -31.23
CA GLU A 67 -4.27 8.43 -31.02
C GLU A 67 -4.69 7.79 -32.36
N ILE A 68 -4.84 6.48 -32.37
CA ILE A 68 -5.37 5.74 -33.52
C ILE A 68 -6.83 6.14 -33.82
N SER A 69 -7.18 6.21 -35.10
CA SER A 69 -8.51 6.54 -35.58
C SER A 69 -8.95 5.61 -36.71
N GLU A 70 -10.18 5.75 -37.20
CA GLU A 70 -10.68 4.99 -38.36
C GLU A 70 -9.86 5.26 -39.64
N ASN A 71 -9.10 6.36 -39.69
CA ASN A 71 -8.27 6.73 -40.83
C ASN A 71 -6.81 6.26 -40.71
N THR A 72 -6.42 5.66 -39.58
CA THR A 72 -5.05 5.21 -39.35
C THR A 72 -4.67 4.09 -40.30
N LYS A 73 -3.55 4.26 -41.02
CA LYS A 73 -3.03 3.27 -41.97
C LYS A 73 -1.76 2.62 -41.47
N ASN A 74 -0.89 3.41 -40.85
CA ASN A 74 0.38 2.97 -40.32
C ASN A 74 0.36 3.04 -38.79
N VAL A 75 0.70 1.93 -38.12
CA VAL A 75 0.68 1.84 -36.65
C VAL A 75 2.09 1.62 -36.14
N LEU A 76 2.50 2.41 -35.15
CA LEU A 76 3.67 2.12 -34.33
C LEU A 76 3.19 1.49 -33.02
N LEU A 77 3.58 0.24 -32.77
CA LEU A 77 3.21 -0.49 -31.56
C LEU A 77 4.31 -0.41 -30.51
N GLU A 78 3.97 0.14 -29.34
CA GLU A 78 4.83 0.17 -28.16
C GLU A 78 4.54 -1.01 -27.23
N SER A 79 5.62 -1.67 -26.80
CA SER A 79 5.62 -2.65 -25.70
C SER A 79 6.82 -2.39 -24.80
N ALA A 80 6.58 -1.68 -23.70
CA ALA A 80 7.66 -1.17 -22.84
C ALA A 80 7.65 -1.81 -21.45
N ASN A 81 8.75 -1.64 -20.70
CA ASN A 81 8.85 -1.99 -19.29
C ASN A 81 9.31 -0.78 -18.48
N PHE A 82 8.41 -0.19 -17.69
CA PHE A 82 8.69 1.01 -16.90
C PHE A 82 8.98 0.70 -15.44
N TYR A 83 9.73 1.58 -14.78
CA TYR A 83 10.00 1.46 -13.35
C TYR A 83 8.72 1.71 -12.53
N GLY A 84 8.16 0.64 -11.96
CA GLY A 84 6.87 0.65 -11.26
C GLY A 84 6.67 1.76 -10.22
N PRO A 85 7.63 2.05 -9.32
CA PRO A 85 7.52 3.16 -8.38
C PRO A 85 7.38 4.53 -9.04
N SER A 86 7.98 4.73 -10.23
CA SER A 86 7.80 5.96 -11.01
C SER A 86 6.36 6.08 -11.51
N ILE A 87 5.84 5.01 -12.11
CA ILE A 87 4.46 4.93 -12.61
C ILE A 87 3.46 5.19 -11.47
N MET A 88 3.66 4.55 -10.31
CA MET A 88 2.82 4.76 -9.13
C MET A 88 2.78 6.23 -8.69
N ARG A 89 3.94 6.90 -8.61
CA ARG A 89 4.03 8.29 -8.17
C ARG A 89 3.32 9.21 -9.16
N THR A 90 3.62 9.08 -10.45
CA THR A 90 2.99 9.89 -11.50
C THR A 90 1.48 9.65 -11.54
N SER A 91 1.02 8.38 -11.56
CA SER A 91 -0.41 8.02 -11.56
C SER A 91 -1.17 8.65 -10.39
N LYS A 92 -0.63 8.55 -9.17
CA LYS A 92 -1.22 9.19 -7.98
C LYS A 92 -1.23 10.71 -8.08
N LYS A 93 -0.14 11.31 -8.55
CA LYS A 93 0.01 12.77 -8.63
C LYS A 93 -0.96 13.41 -9.63
N ILE A 94 -1.15 12.78 -10.79
CA ILE A 94 -2.08 13.28 -11.81
C ILE A 94 -3.52 12.78 -11.61
N GLY A 95 -3.77 11.97 -10.58
CA GLY A 95 -5.09 11.43 -10.25
C GLY A 95 -5.64 10.44 -11.28
N LEU A 96 -4.76 9.75 -12.03
CA LEU A 96 -5.16 8.87 -13.12
C LEU A 96 -4.55 7.48 -12.94
N ARG A 97 -5.39 6.48 -12.70
CA ARG A 97 -4.98 5.08 -12.58
C ARG A 97 -5.65 4.26 -13.67
N SER A 98 -4.84 3.71 -14.57
CA SER A 98 -5.30 2.91 -15.71
C SER A 98 -4.99 1.43 -15.51
N GLU A 99 -5.60 0.58 -16.33
CA GLU A 99 -5.27 -0.85 -16.42
C GLU A 99 -3.79 -1.07 -16.76
N ALA A 100 -3.19 -0.19 -17.56
CA ALA A 100 -1.76 -0.22 -17.87
C ALA A 100 -0.91 0.17 -16.65
N SER A 101 -1.23 1.30 -16.00
CA SER A 101 -0.46 1.80 -14.87
C SER A 101 -0.45 0.80 -13.71
N ASN A 102 -1.61 0.19 -13.40
CA ASN A 102 -1.76 -0.83 -12.36
C ASN A 102 -0.87 -2.07 -12.62
N ARG A 103 -0.66 -2.46 -13.88
CA ARG A 103 0.23 -3.57 -14.21
C ARG A 103 1.70 -3.17 -14.08
N PHE A 104 2.10 -2.02 -14.60
CA PHE A 104 3.47 -1.53 -14.47
C PHE A 104 3.88 -1.27 -13.02
N GLU A 105 2.96 -0.75 -12.18
CA GLU A 105 3.15 -0.59 -10.73
C GLU A 105 3.57 -1.91 -10.04
N LYS A 106 3.09 -3.05 -10.55
CA LYS A 106 3.35 -4.39 -10.03
C LYS A 106 4.58 -5.07 -10.65
N LYS A 107 5.40 -4.33 -11.40
CA LYS A 107 6.67 -4.79 -11.98
C LYS A 107 6.52 -6.00 -12.92
N ILE A 108 6.00 -5.73 -14.10
CA ILE A 108 5.85 -6.73 -15.17
C ILE A 108 7.22 -7.28 -15.56
N ASP A 109 7.25 -8.54 -16.01
CA ASP A 109 8.46 -9.15 -16.54
C ASP A 109 8.93 -8.46 -17.83
N PRO A 110 10.10 -7.81 -17.86
CA PRO A 110 10.68 -7.28 -19.10
C PRO A 110 10.84 -8.31 -20.23
N MET A 111 10.84 -9.63 -19.97
CA MET A 111 10.90 -10.63 -21.04
C MET A 111 9.58 -10.72 -21.83
N LEU A 112 8.49 -10.12 -21.35
CA LEU A 112 7.17 -10.17 -22.00
C LEU A 112 7.01 -9.18 -23.16
N THR A 113 7.89 -8.18 -23.30
CA THR A 113 7.70 -7.07 -24.25
C THR A 113 7.61 -7.57 -25.69
N VAL A 114 8.66 -8.26 -26.16
CA VAL A 114 8.75 -8.83 -27.52
C VAL A 114 7.72 -9.95 -27.71
N PHE A 115 7.49 -10.77 -26.69
CA PHE A 115 6.46 -11.82 -26.75
C PHE A 115 5.07 -11.24 -26.99
N ALA A 116 4.73 -10.14 -26.31
CA ALA A 116 3.44 -9.48 -26.48
C ALA A 116 3.28 -8.81 -27.85
N ILE A 117 4.36 -8.24 -28.43
CA ILE A 117 4.34 -7.71 -29.80
C ILE A 117 4.04 -8.85 -30.78
N ARG A 118 4.79 -9.95 -30.73
CA ARG A 118 4.58 -11.09 -31.63
C ARG A 118 3.19 -11.70 -31.49
N ARG A 119 2.66 -11.74 -30.26
CA ARG A 119 1.30 -12.21 -30.03
C ARG A 119 0.27 -11.25 -30.63
N PHE A 120 0.50 -9.94 -30.54
CA PHE A 120 -0.34 -8.95 -31.20
C PHE A 120 -0.30 -9.09 -32.73
N GLU A 121 0.89 -9.27 -33.31
CA GLU A 121 1.07 -9.51 -34.76
C GLU A 121 0.30 -10.76 -35.22
N ASP A 122 0.46 -11.90 -34.54
CA ASP A 122 -0.26 -13.14 -34.86
C ASP A 122 -1.79 -13.00 -34.79
N LEU A 123 -2.29 -12.16 -33.88
CA LEU A 123 -3.72 -11.85 -33.81
C LEU A 123 -4.14 -10.91 -34.94
N LEU A 124 -3.32 -9.91 -35.25
CA LEU A 124 -3.61 -8.93 -36.27
C LEU A 124 -3.67 -9.58 -37.65
N GLU A 125 -2.74 -10.47 -37.99
CA GLU A 125 -2.74 -11.25 -39.24
C GLU A 125 -4.00 -12.11 -39.42
N LYS A 126 -4.58 -12.61 -38.31
CA LYS A 126 -5.80 -13.45 -38.34
C LYS A 126 -7.08 -12.64 -38.49
N VAL A 127 -7.10 -11.41 -37.99
CA VAL A 127 -8.31 -10.57 -37.91
C VAL A 127 -8.34 -9.51 -39.01
N ALA A 128 -7.17 -9.03 -39.40
CA ALA A 128 -6.97 -8.08 -40.48
C ALA A 128 -6.01 -8.71 -41.49
N ASN A 129 -6.21 -8.49 -42.79
CA ASN A 129 -5.25 -8.88 -43.82
C ASN A 129 -4.04 -7.91 -43.81
N PHE A 130 -3.43 -7.75 -42.63
CA PHE A 130 -2.36 -6.83 -42.34
C PHE A 130 -1.03 -7.50 -42.62
N LYS A 131 -0.10 -6.75 -43.22
CA LYS A 131 1.24 -7.21 -43.51
C LYS A 131 2.20 -6.43 -42.64
N THR A 132 2.87 -7.11 -41.71
CA THR A 132 3.90 -6.50 -40.87
C THR A 132 5.13 -6.25 -41.74
N GLU A 133 5.35 -4.99 -42.12
CA GLU A 133 6.57 -4.54 -42.77
C GLU A 133 7.36 -3.70 -41.77
N GLU A 134 8.16 -4.33 -40.91
CA GLU A 134 9.34 -3.72 -40.24
C GLU A 134 9.95 -4.67 -39.20
N CYS A 135 11.16 -4.34 -38.75
CA CYS A 135 11.87 -5.03 -37.68
C CYS A 135 11.45 -4.52 -36.30
N ILE A 136 11.50 -5.40 -35.29
CA ILE A 136 11.31 -4.99 -33.89
C ILE A 136 12.56 -4.21 -33.44
N TYR A 137 12.38 -2.94 -33.09
CA TYR A 137 13.42 -2.13 -32.46
C TYR A 137 13.40 -2.35 -30.94
N ASP A 138 14.32 -3.16 -30.44
CA ASP A 138 14.40 -3.50 -29.02
C ASP A 138 15.59 -2.84 -28.34
N ASN A 139 15.35 -1.75 -27.60
CA ASN A 139 16.36 -1.13 -26.74
C ASN A 139 16.47 -1.87 -25.41
N PHE A 140 16.78 -3.16 -25.47
CA PHE A 140 16.83 -4.03 -24.30
C PHE A 140 18.18 -3.92 -23.59
N LYS A 141 18.15 -3.36 -22.37
CA LYS A 141 19.27 -3.50 -21.45
C LYS A 141 19.24 -4.90 -20.87
N LYS A 142 20.25 -5.72 -21.17
CA LYS A 142 20.38 -7.08 -20.61
C LYS A 142 20.21 -7.05 -19.09
N VAL A 143 19.16 -7.70 -18.61
CA VAL A 143 18.89 -7.88 -17.18
C VAL A 143 19.25 -9.32 -16.82
N GLU A 144 20.09 -9.50 -15.79
CA GLU A 144 20.34 -10.83 -15.24
C GLU A 144 19.11 -11.26 -14.43
N ARG A 145 18.28 -12.12 -15.03
CA ARG A 145 17.05 -12.67 -14.43
C ARG A 145 17.12 -14.17 -14.20
N GLU A 146 18.31 -14.65 -13.89
CA GLU A 146 18.52 -16.04 -13.47
C GLU A 146 18.77 -16.05 -11.96
N ARG A 147 17.80 -16.55 -11.20
CA ARG A 147 17.97 -16.79 -9.76
C ARG A 147 17.81 -18.28 -9.48
N LYS A 148 18.83 -18.85 -8.84
CA LYS A 148 18.76 -20.19 -8.26
C LYS A 148 18.54 -20.06 -6.77
N ILE A 149 17.57 -20.80 -6.24
CA ILE A 149 17.26 -20.86 -4.81
C ILE A 149 17.35 -22.31 -4.39
N ASN A 150 18.13 -22.55 -3.34
CA ASN A 150 18.22 -23.86 -2.72
C ASN A 150 17.17 -23.96 -1.62
N LEU A 151 16.22 -24.88 -1.78
CA LEU A 151 15.18 -25.17 -0.81
C LEU A 151 15.53 -26.45 -0.06
N ARG A 152 15.87 -26.34 1.22
CA ARG A 152 16.11 -27.51 2.06
C ARG A 152 14.78 -28.13 2.44
N VAL A 153 14.60 -29.43 2.20
CA VAL A 153 13.36 -30.14 2.54
C VAL A 153 13.05 -30.01 4.04
N GLY A 154 14.06 -30.15 4.90
CA GLY A 154 13.90 -29.92 6.34
C GLY A 154 13.49 -28.50 6.72
N LYS A 155 13.78 -27.49 5.90
CA LYS A 155 13.32 -26.11 6.15
C LYS A 155 11.82 -25.97 5.93
N VAL A 156 11.26 -26.68 4.95
CA VAL A 156 9.81 -26.77 4.73
C VAL A 156 9.14 -27.34 5.97
N GLY A 157 9.63 -28.49 6.46
CA GLY A 157 9.11 -29.11 7.70
C GLY A 157 9.20 -28.19 8.91
N GLN A 158 10.34 -27.53 9.10
CA GLN A 158 10.54 -26.59 10.21
C GLN A 158 9.56 -25.41 10.18
N VAL A 159 9.28 -24.85 9.01
CA VAL A 159 8.43 -23.65 8.88
C VAL A 159 6.95 -24.01 8.91
N LEU A 160 6.56 -25.09 8.22
CA LEU A 160 5.16 -25.50 8.11
C LEU A 160 4.69 -26.37 9.27
N GLY A 161 5.61 -26.83 10.12
CA GLY A 161 5.30 -27.75 11.22
C GLY A 161 4.88 -29.15 10.75
N LYS A 162 5.19 -29.50 9.49
CA LYS A 162 4.78 -30.74 8.84
C LYS A 162 5.81 -31.19 7.82
N ASP A 163 6.28 -32.42 7.96
CA ASP A 163 7.18 -33.02 6.98
C ASP A 163 6.42 -33.33 5.70
N ILE A 164 6.93 -32.83 4.58
CA ILE A 164 6.38 -33.05 3.25
C ILE A 164 7.46 -33.74 2.42
N ASP A 165 7.07 -34.79 1.69
CA ASP A 165 7.99 -35.56 0.86
C ASP A 165 8.68 -34.68 -0.21
N ALA A 166 9.97 -34.92 -0.43
CA ALA A 166 10.79 -34.14 -1.36
C ALA A 166 10.29 -34.23 -2.81
N GLY A 167 9.77 -35.39 -3.23
CA GLY A 167 9.17 -35.59 -4.55
C GLY A 167 7.92 -34.74 -4.72
N LEU A 168 7.02 -34.76 -3.74
CA LEU A 168 5.83 -33.92 -3.76
C LEU A 168 6.16 -32.42 -3.81
N ILE A 169 7.16 -31.97 -3.04
CA ILE A 169 7.62 -30.57 -3.09
C ILE A 169 8.13 -30.23 -4.51
N SER A 170 8.94 -31.11 -5.11
CA SER A 170 9.47 -30.94 -6.46
C SER A 170 8.36 -30.88 -7.52
N ASP A 171 7.34 -31.73 -7.41
CA ASP A 171 6.18 -31.75 -8.31
C ASP A 171 5.36 -30.46 -8.23
N ILE A 172 5.13 -29.95 -7.00
CA ILE A 172 4.44 -28.67 -6.79
C ILE A 172 5.19 -27.54 -7.51
N LEU A 173 6.50 -27.43 -7.31
CA LEU A 173 7.31 -26.39 -7.94
C LEU A 173 7.32 -26.54 -9.48
N THR A 174 7.40 -27.77 -9.98
CA THR A 174 7.35 -28.06 -11.42
C THR A 174 6.02 -27.61 -12.05
N ASN A 175 4.89 -27.88 -11.39
CA ASN A 175 3.56 -27.44 -11.85
C ASN A 175 3.42 -25.92 -11.87
N LEU A 176 4.14 -25.21 -11.00
CA LEU A 176 4.26 -23.76 -10.98
C LEU A 176 5.26 -23.21 -12.02
N LYS A 177 5.79 -24.07 -12.91
CA LYS A 177 6.81 -23.73 -13.91
C LYS A 177 8.14 -23.29 -13.30
N ILE A 178 8.46 -23.75 -12.09
CA ILE A 178 9.74 -23.55 -11.44
C ILE A 178 10.57 -24.81 -11.68
N SER A 179 11.45 -24.74 -12.68
CA SER A 179 12.37 -25.85 -13.01
C SER A 179 13.26 -26.16 -11.80
N ASN A 180 13.31 -27.41 -11.39
CA ASN A 180 14.05 -27.79 -10.20
C ASN A 180 14.63 -29.21 -10.30
N ARG A 181 15.59 -29.53 -9.43
CA ARG A 181 16.11 -30.88 -9.25
C ARG A 181 16.38 -31.17 -7.78
N ILE A 182 16.23 -32.43 -7.39
CA ILE A 182 16.53 -32.90 -6.05
C ILE A 182 18.00 -33.34 -5.99
N LYS A 183 18.74 -32.86 -5.00
CA LYS A 183 20.11 -33.27 -4.68
C LYS A 183 20.33 -33.21 -3.17
N ASP A 184 20.68 -34.34 -2.55
CA ASP A 184 21.06 -34.43 -1.13
C ASP A 184 20.06 -33.73 -0.16
N ASN A 185 18.75 -34.00 -0.29
CA ASN A 185 17.66 -33.34 0.46
C ASN A 185 17.53 -31.82 0.26
N ILE A 186 18.10 -31.30 -0.82
CA ILE A 186 17.95 -29.92 -1.27
C ILE A 186 17.30 -29.93 -2.64
N ILE A 187 16.30 -29.07 -2.82
CA ILE A 187 15.67 -28.81 -4.12
C ILE A 187 16.32 -27.55 -4.68
N GLU A 188 17.13 -27.73 -5.72
CA GLU A 188 17.76 -26.62 -6.45
C GLU A 188 16.77 -26.08 -7.48
N ALA A 189 16.07 -25.00 -7.13
CA ALA A 189 15.04 -24.39 -7.95
C ALA A 189 15.58 -23.21 -8.77
N THR A 190 15.20 -23.15 -10.05
CA THR A 190 15.49 -22.03 -10.95
C THR A 190 14.23 -21.20 -11.11
N VAL A 191 14.27 -19.97 -10.62
CA VAL A 191 13.15 -19.04 -10.64
C VAL A 191 12.91 -18.57 -12.07
N PRO A 192 11.68 -18.74 -12.62
CA PRO A 192 11.36 -18.23 -13.94
C PRO A 192 11.30 -16.69 -13.96
N SER A 193 11.54 -16.07 -15.11
CA SER A 193 11.64 -14.60 -15.24
C SER A 193 10.40 -13.87 -14.73
N PHE A 194 9.20 -14.43 -14.94
CA PHE A 194 7.93 -13.84 -14.52
C PHE A 194 7.68 -13.91 -13.01
N ARG A 195 8.50 -14.66 -12.26
CA ARG A 195 8.50 -14.74 -10.79
C ARG A 195 9.74 -14.14 -10.14
N TYR A 196 10.54 -13.42 -10.93
CA TYR A 196 11.82 -12.89 -10.46
C TYR A 196 11.68 -11.84 -9.35
N GLU A 197 10.58 -11.08 -9.33
CA GLU A 197 10.38 -10.01 -8.35
C GLU A 197 9.85 -10.51 -7.00
N ASP A 198 9.20 -11.67 -6.94
CA ASP A 198 8.58 -12.22 -5.74
C ASP A 198 9.31 -13.44 -5.16
N LEU A 199 9.88 -14.33 -5.97
CA LEU A 199 10.62 -15.50 -5.48
C LEU A 199 12.11 -15.15 -5.31
N GLN A 200 12.49 -14.62 -4.15
CA GLN A 200 13.85 -14.13 -3.89
C GLN A 200 14.66 -15.00 -2.92
N ARG A 201 13.98 -15.72 -2.04
CA ARG A 201 14.56 -16.44 -0.91
C ARG A 201 13.94 -17.81 -0.79
N GLU A 202 14.61 -18.67 -0.02
CA GLU A 202 14.13 -20.01 0.33
C GLU A 202 12.70 -19.98 0.90
N ILE A 203 12.38 -19.02 1.76
CA ILE A 203 11.05 -18.91 2.40
C ILE A 203 9.93 -18.61 1.40
N ASP A 204 10.24 -17.93 0.30
CA ASP A 204 9.24 -17.59 -0.72
C ASP A 204 8.84 -18.87 -1.49
N LEU A 205 9.76 -19.85 -1.62
CA LEU A 205 9.42 -21.19 -2.13
C LEU A 205 8.64 -22.02 -1.12
N VAL A 206 8.92 -21.88 0.18
CA VAL A 206 8.14 -22.56 1.24
C VAL A 206 6.67 -22.11 1.19
N GLU A 207 6.41 -20.82 0.94
CA GLU A 207 5.06 -20.29 0.75
C GLU A 207 4.37 -20.92 -0.47
N GLU A 208 5.06 -21.02 -1.61
CA GLU A 208 4.51 -21.66 -2.80
C GLU A 208 4.15 -23.13 -2.57
N VAL A 209 4.98 -23.84 -1.81
CA VAL A 209 4.69 -25.21 -1.38
C VAL A 209 3.46 -25.23 -0.48
N ALA A 210 3.39 -24.38 0.55
CA ALA A 210 2.28 -24.35 1.49
C ALA A 210 0.94 -24.05 0.81
N ARG A 211 0.93 -23.05 -0.09
CA ARG A 211 -0.27 -22.60 -0.78
C ARG A 211 -0.84 -23.67 -1.72
N ILE A 212 0.01 -24.42 -2.42
CA ILE A 212 -0.43 -25.50 -3.32
C ILE A 212 -0.70 -26.80 -2.57
N TYR A 213 0.08 -27.10 -1.53
CA TYR A 213 -0.18 -28.24 -0.66
C TYR A 213 -1.54 -28.13 0.05
N GLY A 214 -1.90 -26.90 0.47
CA GLY A 214 -3.14 -26.56 1.15
C GLY A 214 -2.91 -26.21 2.61
N TYR A 215 -3.22 -24.97 3.00
CA TYR A 215 -3.12 -24.52 4.39
C TYR A 215 -4.04 -25.30 5.34
N ASP A 216 -5.16 -25.82 4.83
CA ASP A 216 -6.12 -26.67 5.54
C ASP A 216 -5.52 -28.02 5.98
N ARG A 217 -4.42 -28.44 5.34
CA ARG A 217 -3.72 -29.70 5.66
C ARG A 217 -2.60 -29.54 6.67
N LEU A 218 -2.35 -28.30 7.12
CA LEU A 218 -1.36 -28.01 8.14
C LEU A 218 -1.98 -28.14 9.53
N ASP A 219 -1.25 -28.79 10.42
CA ASP A 219 -1.74 -29.08 11.76
C ASP A 219 -1.73 -27.80 12.62
N SER A 220 -2.84 -27.51 13.29
CA SER A 220 -2.92 -26.38 14.22
C SER A 220 -2.37 -26.79 15.58
N ILE A 221 -1.05 -26.65 15.73
CA ILE A 221 -0.33 -27.06 16.95
C ILE A 221 -0.06 -25.81 17.79
N PRO A 222 -0.58 -25.72 19.03
CA PRO A 222 -0.19 -24.66 19.96
C PRO A 222 1.32 -24.71 20.18
N THR A 223 1.98 -23.57 20.17
CA THR A 223 3.39 -23.51 20.55
C THR A 223 3.54 -24.02 21.98
N SER A 224 4.56 -24.85 22.23
CA SER A 224 4.93 -25.23 23.58
C SER A 224 5.32 -23.96 24.33
N ALA A 225 4.42 -23.45 25.16
CA ALA A 225 4.68 -22.24 25.92
C ALA A 225 5.91 -22.45 26.79
N SER A 226 6.86 -21.52 26.73
CA SER A 226 7.94 -21.44 27.72
C SER A 226 7.35 -21.45 29.14
N ASP A 227 8.10 -21.90 30.15
CA ASP A 227 7.71 -21.91 31.58
C ASP A 227 7.28 -20.53 32.16
N ARG A 228 7.31 -19.47 31.34
CA ARG A 228 6.85 -18.13 31.68
C ARG A 228 5.34 -18.05 31.62
N ARG A 229 4.71 -18.09 32.78
CA ARG A 229 3.30 -17.70 32.95
C ARG A 229 3.18 -16.19 32.76
N GLY A 230 2.30 -15.76 31.86
CA GLY A 230 1.94 -14.35 31.72
C GLY A 230 1.35 -13.80 33.03
N LYS A 231 1.91 -12.70 33.53
CA LYS A 231 1.37 -11.96 34.67
C LYS A 231 1.27 -10.49 34.31
N TYR A 232 0.28 -9.81 34.87
CA TYR A 232 0.23 -8.36 34.78
C TYR A 232 1.47 -7.75 35.45
N SER A 233 2.06 -6.75 34.81
CA SER A 233 3.01 -5.88 35.49
C SER A 233 2.32 -5.13 36.62
N LEU A 234 3.08 -4.61 37.58
CA LEU A 234 2.53 -3.78 38.65
C LEU A 234 1.67 -2.64 38.06
N TYR A 235 2.18 -1.97 37.02
CA TYR A 235 1.47 -0.92 36.30
C TYR A 235 0.12 -1.39 35.72
N GLN A 236 0.11 -2.50 34.99
CA GLN A 236 -1.13 -3.03 34.40
C GLN A 236 -2.15 -3.41 35.48
N LYS A 237 -1.68 -4.01 36.58
CA LYS A 237 -2.53 -4.36 37.72
C LYS A 237 -3.10 -3.10 38.37
N THR A 238 -2.29 -2.08 38.63
CA THR A 238 -2.73 -0.80 39.20
C THR A 238 -3.80 -0.13 38.33
N ILE A 239 -3.61 -0.06 37.00
CA ILE A 239 -4.62 0.53 36.11
C ILE A 239 -5.92 -0.28 36.11
N LYS A 240 -5.84 -1.62 36.16
CA LYS A 240 -7.00 -2.49 36.29
C LYS A 240 -7.75 -2.24 37.60
N ASP A 241 -7.02 -2.17 38.72
CA ASP A 241 -7.59 -1.96 40.04
C ASP A 241 -8.23 -0.57 40.17
N ILE A 242 -7.62 0.49 39.61
CA ILE A 242 -8.20 1.84 39.54
C ILE A 242 -9.50 1.83 38.74
N ARG A 243 -9.51 1.20 37.56
CA ARG A 243 -10.72 1.10 36.72
C ARG A 243 -11.84 0.41 37.48
N GLN A 244 -11.55 -0.72 38.12
CA GLN A 244 -12.53 -1.47 38.89
C GLN A 244 -13.08 -0.62 40.04
N ALA A 245 -12.21 0.04 40.81
CA ALA A 245 -12.61 0.89 41.92
C ALA A 245 -13.53 2.05 41.49
N LEU A 246 -13.27 2.68 40.35
CA LEU A 246 -14.11 3.75 39.81
C LEU A 246 -15.48 3.23 39.33
N CYS A 247 -15.51 2.06 38.71
CA CYS A 247 -16.77 1.39 38.35
C CYS A 247 -17.59 0.99 39.58
N ASP A 248 -16.94 0.50 40.64
CA ASP A 248 -17.61 0.04 41.87
C ASP A 248 -18.29 1.19 42.63
N ILE A 249 -17.79 2.42 42.49
CA ILE A 249 -18.44 3.64 43.04
C ILE A 249 -19.45 4.27 42.06
N GLY A 250 -19.78 3.59 40.96
CA GLY A 250 -20.86 3.97 40.04
C GLY A 250 -20.45 4.89 38.89
N LEU A 251 -19.15 5.11 38.64
CA LEU A 251 -18.71 5.86 37.45
C LEU A 251 -18.66 4.96 36.22
N VAL A 252 -18.89 5.56 35.05
CA VAL A 252 -18.83 4.88 33.75
C VAL A 252 -17.53 5.23 33.03
N GLU A 253 -16.77 4.21 32.59
CA GLU A 253 -15.59 4.44 31.76
C GLU A 253 -16.02 4.89 30.35
N VAL A 254 -15.43 5.97 29.86
CA VAL A 254 -15.60 6.47 28.50
C VAL A 254 -14.28 6.39 27.73
N ILE A 255 -14.37 6.12 26.43
CA ILE A 255 -13.21 6.11 25.53
C ILE A 255 -13.44 7.20 24.50
N ASN A 256 -12.57 8.20 24.50
CA ASN A 256 -12.67 9.35 23.59
C ASN A 256 -11.59 9.30 22.50
N TYR A 257 -11.83 10.04 21.42
CA TYR A 257 -10.81 10.25 20.40
C TYR A 257 -9.57 10.91 21.00
N SER A 258 -8.40 10.44 20.56
CA SER A 258 -7.10 11.06 20.86
C SER A 258 -6.87 12.38 20.13
N PHE A 259 -7.80 12.78 19.27
CA PHE A 259 -7.71 13.96 18.44
C PHE A 259 -8.67 15.06 18.92
N ILE A 260 -8.29 16.31 18.72
CA ILE A 260 -9.08 17.48 19.07
C ILE A 260 -8.89 18.61 18.05
N SER A 261 -9.92 19.44 17.89
CA SER A 261 -9.84 20.65 17.11
C SER A 261 -9.02 21.72 17.82
N ALA A 262 -8.29 22.53 17.04
CA ALA A 262 -7.56 23.68 17.59
C ALA A 262 -8.52 24.70 18.24
N GLU A 263 -9.74 24.83 17.72
CA GLU A 263 -10.78 25.70 18.27
C GLU A 263 -11.27 25.24 19.65
N SER A 264 -11.51 23.93 19.83
CA SER A 264 -11.93 23.36 21.10
C SER A 264 -10.92 23.68 22.18
N LEU A 265 -9.63 23.48 21.92
CA LEU A 265 -8.57 23.82 22.88
C LEU A 265 -8.54 25.33 23.22
N LYS A 266 -8.77 26.21 22.23
CA LYS A 266 -8.86 27.67 22.45
C LYS A 266 -10.00 28.06 23.39
N LYS A 267 -11.16 27.39 23.32
CA LYS A 267 -12.33 27.69 24.18
C LYS A 267 -12.04 27.54 25.66
N PHE A 268 -11.17 26.60 26.03
CA PHE A 268 -10.74 26.40 27.40
C PHE A 268 -9.75 27.46 27.89
N LYS A 269 -9.22 28.31 26.99
CA LYS A 269 -8.16 29.31 27.29
C LYS A 269 -6.88 28.69 27.89
N ILE A 270 -6.71 27.37 27.78
CA ILE A 270 -5.56 26.64 28.33
C ILE A 270 -4.30 26.84 27.48
N ASN A 271 -4.44 27.34 26.24
CA ASN A 271 -3.31 27.81 25.41
C ASN A 271 -2.48 28.93 26.08
N LEU A 272 -2.91 29.49 27.21
CA LEU A 272 -2.16 30.49 27.97
C LEU A 272 -1.09 29.86 28.88
N GLU A 273 -1.23 28.59 29.24
CA GLU A 273 -0.29 27.85 30.08
C GLU A 273 0.82 27.18 29.25
N GLU A 274 2.07 27.29 29.69
CA GLU A 274 3.25 26.85 28.93
C GLU A 274 3.25 25.34 28.62
N GLY A 275 2.64 24.52 29.49
CA GLY A 275 2.48 23.09 29.29
C GLY A 275 1.61 22.69 28.10
N TYR A 276 0.75 23.58 27.62
CA TYR A 276 -0.30 23.28 26.63
C TYR A 276 -0.16 24.09 25.33
N LYS A 277 0.87 24.94 25.22
CA LYS A 277 1.19 25.70 24.00
C LYS A 277 1.80 24.84 22.90
N ASN A 278 2.52 23.78 23.27
CA ASN A 278 3.28 22.94 22.34
C ASN A 278 2.54 21.64 22.02
N ASN A 279 1.53 21.75 21.14
CA ASN A 279 0.71 20.63 20.70
C ASN A 279 1.34 19.84 19.54
N VAL A 280 0.92 18.58 19.39
CA VAL A 280 1.31 17.72 18.26
C VAL A 280 0.24 17.83 17.18
N GLU A 281 0.62 18.30 16.01
CA GLU A 281 -0.30 18.48 14.89
C GLU A 281 -0.31 17.26 13.95
N ILE A 282 -1.48 16.97 13.41
CA ILE A 282 -1.64 16.02 12.31
C ILE A 282 -1.39 16.75 11.00
N LEU A 283 -0.48 16.20 10.19
CA LEU A 283 -0.07 16.79 8.91
C LEU A 283 -1.23 16.77 7.90
N ASN A 284 -1.91 15.63 7.80
CA ASN A 284 -3.02 15.40 6.87
C ASN A 284 -4.27 14.95 7.66
N PRO A 285 -4.91 15.84 8.43
CA PRO A 285 -6.09 15.48 9.19
C PRO A 285 -7.28 15.22 8.26
N ILE A 286 -8.22 14.36 8.68
CA ILE A 286 -9.45 14.09 7.90
C ILE A 286 -10.31 15.36 7.81
N ASN A 287 -10.36 16.13 8.90
CA ASN A 287 -11.01 17.44 8.99
C ASN A 287 -10.38 18.25 10.14
N GLU A 288 -10.81 19.50 10.31
CA GLU A 288 -10.31 20.40 11.36
C GLU A 288 -10.61 19.92 12.79
N ASP A 289 -11.60 19.04 12.97
CA ASP A 289 -11.91 18.46 14.28
C ASP A 289 -10.81 17.51 14.78
N PHE A 290 -9.95 17.04 13.89
CA PHE A 290 -8.88 16.10 14.19
C PHE A 290 -7.47 16.68 13.99
N LYS A 291 -7.33 18.01 14.03
CA LYS A 291 -6.08 18.71 13.73
C LYS A 291 -4.95 18.43 14.73
N LEU A 292 -5.25 18.24 16.02
CA LEU A 292 -4.26 18.10 17.08
C LEU A 292 -4.42 16.76 17.81
N LEU A 293 -3.32 16.20 18.31
CA LEU A 293 -3.40 15.21 19.38
C LEU A 293 -3.76 15.91 20.70
N ARG A 294 -4.64 15.30 21.49
CA ARG A 294 -5.13 15.89 22.73
C ARG A 294 -4.01 16.07 23.76
N PRO A 295 -3.83 17.28 24.32
CA PRO A 295 -2.85 17.49 25.38
C PRO A 295 -3.43 17.18 26.77
N MET A 296 -4.74 16.92 26.86
CA MET A 296 -5.47 16.58 28.09
C MET A 296 -6.77 15.84 27.77
N LEU A 297 -7.37 15.18 28.78
CA LEU A 297 -8.67 14.48 28.62
C LEU A 297 -9.89 15.40 28.79
N LEU A 298 -9.70 16.57 29.43
CA LEU A 298 -10.79 17.45 29.87
C LEU A 298 -11.76 17.86 28.74
N PRO A 299 -11.34 18.31 27.54
CA PRO A 299 -12.28 18.71 26.49
C PRO A 299 -13.20 17.59 26.03
N ALA A 300 -12.69 16.36 25.95
CA ALA A 300 -13.48 15.22 25.53
C ALA A 300 -14.48 14.79 26.61
N LEU A 301 -14.05 14.76 27.88
CA LEU A 301 -14.94 14.53 29.01
C LEU A 301 -16.05 15.60 29.10
N MET A 302 -15.70 16.87 28.92
CA MET A 302 -16.69 17.96 28.89
C MET A 302 -17.68 17.83 27.74
N LYS A 303 -17.21 17.42 26.55
CA LYS A 303 -18.10 17.14 25.42
C LYS A 303 -19.10 16.03 25.78
N ASN A 304 -18.65 14.95 26.41
CA ASN A 304 -19.53 13.87 26.86
C ASN A 304 -20.59 14.36 27.84
N ILE A 305 -20.22 15.18 28.82
CA ILE A 305 -21.20 15.78 29.75
C ILE A 305 -22.20 16.66 29.00
N LYS A 306 -21.72 17.56 28.12
CA LYS A 306 -22.59 18.44 27.33
C LYS A 306 -23.58 17.63 26.50
N ASP A 307 -23.10 16.61 25.79
CA ASP A 307 -23.92 15.79 24.91
C ASP A 307 -24.97 15.00 25.70
N ASN A 308 -24.62 14.48 26.88
CA ASN A 308 -25.59 13.80 27.76
C ASN A 308 -26.63 14.77 28.37
N ILE A 309 -26.21 15.96 28.82
CA ILE A 309 -27.13 16.99 29.32
C ILE A 309 -28.13 17.41 28.24
N ASN A 310 -27.69 17.53 26.99
CA ASN A 310 -28.57 17.82 25.85
C ASN A 310 -29.61 16.72 25.60
N HIS A 311 -29.34 15.48 26.03
CA HIS A 311 -30.27 14.36 26.03
C HIS A 311 -31.03 14.21 27.37
N ASN A 312 -31.07 15.25 28.20
CA ASN A 312 -31.73 15.28 29.52
C ASN A 312 -31.15 14.31 30.57
N ILE A 313 -29.94 13.79 30.37
CA ILE A 313 -29.21 13.01 31.36
C ILE A 313 -28.33 13.99 32.16
N LYS A 314 -28.70 14.24 33.42
CA LYS A 314 -28.07 15.30 34.24
C LYS A 314 -27.21 14.78 35.39
N ASP A 315 -27.47 13.56 35.85
CA ASP A 315 -26.70 12.88 36.88
C ASP A 315 -25.70 11.96 36.19
N ILE A 316 -24.45 12.41 36.06
CA ILE A 316 -23.43 11.73 35.27
C ILE A 316 -22.14 11.65 36.08
N GLY A 317 -21.61 10.43 36.23
CA GLY A 317 -20.25 10.19 36.68
C GLY A 317 -19.49 9.40 35.62
N ILE A 318 -18.49 10.00 35.01
CA ILE A 318 -17.67 9.36 33.97
C ILE A 318 -16.18 9.49 34.29
N PHE A 319 -15.39 8.56 33.78
CA PHE A 319 -13.93 8.65 33.81
C PHE A 319 -13.30 8.11 32.54
N GLU A 320 -12.07 8.53 32.27
CA GLU A 320 -11.24 7.99 31.18
C GLU A 320 -9.82 7.80 31.72
N ILE A 321 -9.24 6.61 31.47
CA ILE A 321 -7.81 6.37 31.68
C ILE A 321 -7.18 6.23 30.31
N SER A 322 -6.45 7.26 29.86
CA SER A 322 -5.87 7.23 28.53
C SER A 322 -4.71 8.20 28.36
N LYS A 323 -4.05 8.11 27.21
CA LYS A 323 -2.87 8.90 26.88
C LYS A 323 -3.23 10.32 26.48
N VAL A 324 -2.42 11.25 26.95
CA VAL A 324 -2.33 12.63 26.47
C VAL A 324 -0.94 12.86 25.89
N PHE A 325 -0.84 13.80 24.96
CA PHE A 325 0.35 13.98 24.13
C PHE A 325 0.98 15.35 24.38
N LYS A 326 2.29 15.37 24.66
CA LYS A 326 3.07 16.60 24.80
C LYS A 326 4.23 16.57 23.84
N LYS A 327 4.43 17.65 23.07
CA LYS A 327 5.56 17.73 22.15
C LYS A 327 6.88 17.67 22.92
N ASN A 328 7.83 16.88 22.41
CA ASN A 328 9.19 16.81 22.92
C ASN A 328 10.06 17.83 22.19
N SER A 329 10.88 18.59 22.93
CA SER A 329 11.79 19.60 22.37
C SER A 329 12.84 19.02 21.42
N SER A 330 13.16 17.72 21.55
CA SER A 330 14.12 17.02 20.68
C SER A 330 13.57 16.61 19.30
N GLY A 331 12.28 16.82 19.03
CA GLY A 331 11.68 16.64 17.70
C GLY A 331 11.49 15.20 17.19
N LYS A 332 11.84 14.16 17.97
CA LYS A 332 11.71 12.75 17.52
C LYS A 332 10.30 12.19 17.69
N LEU A 333 9.82 12.07 18.93
CA LEU A 333 8.50 11.55 19.28
C LEU A 333 7.91 12.37 20.44
N PRO A 334 6.58 12.57 20.49
CA PRO A 334 5.95 13.22 21.62
C PRO A 334 6.04 12.36 22.89
N PHE A 335 5.93 13.00 24.05
CA PHE A 335 5.67 12.30 25.30
C PHE A 335 4.23 11.81 25.31
N GLU A 336 4.06 10.53 25.64
CA GLU A 336 2.76 9.89 25.85
C GLU A 336 2.57 9.63 27.34
N ILE A 337 1.65 10.35 27.96
CA ILE A 337 1.44 10.31 29.41
C ILE A 337 0.07 9.70 29.67
N ASN A 338 0.03 8.57 30.36
CA ASN A 338 -1.23 7.99 30.81
C ASN A 338 -1.81 8.85 31.94
N THR A 339 -3.05 9.30 31.74
CA THR A 339 -3.75 10.23 32.62
C THR A 339 -5.10 9.62 32.98
N LEU A 340 -5.52 9.80 34.23
CA LEU A 340 -6.90 9.56 34.67
C LEU A 340 -7.63 10.91 34.68
N GLY A 341 -8.71 11.00 33.93
CA GLY A 341 -9.66 12.10 33.98
C GLY A 341 -10.98 11.63 34.57
N VAL A 342 -11.56 12.39 35.49
CA VAL A 342 -12.86 12.11 36.10
C VAL A 342 -13.73 13.34 35.96
N MET A 343 -15.00 13.16 35.60
CA MET A 343 -15.97 14.24 35.53
C MET A 343 -17.31 13.80 36.12
N LEU A 344 -17.83 14.63 37.02
CA LEU A 344 -19.06 14.40 37.76
C LEU A 344 -19.99 15.60 37.57
N THR A 345 -21.30 15.37 37.43
CA THR A 345 -22.34 16.40 37.46
C THR A 345 -23.66 15.83 37.98
N GLY A 346 -24.54 16.69 38.46
CA GLY A 346 -25.83 16.31 39.04
C GLY A 346 -25.73 15.75 40.45
N LYS A 347 -26.65 14.85 40.79
CA LYS A 347 -26.77 14.25 42.12
C LYS A 347 -25.86 13.03 42.26
N ALA A 348 -25.07 13.00 43.32
CA ALA A 348 -24.24 11.84 43.67
C ALA A 348 -25.05 10.64 44.19
N VAL A 349 -26.23 10.90 44.76
CA VAL A 349 -27.14 9.89 45.31
C VAL A 349 -28.54 10.24 44.85
N GLN A 350 -29.22 9.31 44.17
CA GLN A 350 -30.66 9.43 43.99
C GLN A 350 -31.33 9.17 45.34
N LYS A 351 -32.08 10.14 45.85
CA LYS A 351 -33.00 9.87 46.96
C LYS A 351 -34.03 8.86 46.46
N GLY A 352 -33.96 7.63 46.98
CA GLY A 352 -35.07 6.69 46.90
C GLY A 352 -36.28 7.24 47.65
N TRP A 353 -37.45 6.67 47.39
CA TRP A 353 -38.71 7.04 48.04
C TRP A 353 -38.60 7.03 49.57
#